data_AF-A0A817N0H3-F1
#
_entry.id   AF-A0A817N0H3-F1
#
_cell.length_a   1.000
_cell.length_b   1.000
_cell.length_c   1.000
_cell.angle_alpha   90.00
_cell.angle_beta   90.00
_cell.angle_gamma   90.00
#
_symmetry.space_group_name_H-M   'P 1'
#
loop_
_entity.id
_entity.type
_entity.pdbx_description
1 polymer ?
#
loop_
_entity_poly.entity_id
_entity_poly.type
_entity_poly.pdbx_seq_one_letter_code
_entity_poly.pdbx_strand_id
1 'polypeptide(L)'
;MSHPKLYEARGAHYNHDSQTTSFCLYAPNARSIWLILTTYGIKKYRLQMIKNHEGLWKIVTDKAPPGQTYLYLINDYHGKYMLRTDPISFSIVSNCITRRAQSVVHDETVYKWGDQNWMRQRAQTNPLKSPLSIYEIQPKSWKSNVYWPLNFRQITSELVTYCNQMGFTHVE
;
A
#
# COMPACT_ATOMS: atom_id res chain seq x y z
N MET A 1 16.58 17.71 -6.93
CA MET A 1 16.78 16.99 -5.66
C MET A 1 15.96 15.72 -5.69
N SER A 2 16.59 14.54 -5.64
CA SER A 2 15.88 13.27 -5.47
C SER A 2 15.34 13.18 -4.05
N HIS A 3 14.04 12.92 -3.87
CA HIS A 3 13.46 12.64 -2.56
C HIS A 3 13.46 11.12 -2.36
N PRO A 4 14.45 10.53 -1.64
CA PRO A 4 14.60 9.07 -1.54
C PRO A 4 13.40 8.39 -0.85
N LYS A 5 12.59 9.15 -0.14
CA LYS A 5 11.40 8.68 0.57
C LYS A 5 10.13 9.40 0.14
N LEU A 6 9.83 9.32 -1.16
CA LEU A 6 8.66 9.98 -1.74
C LEU A 6 7.34 9.56 -1.08
N TYR A 7 7.27 8.31 -0.62
CA TYR A 7 6.08 7.72 0.00
C TYR A 7 5.75 8.32 1.38
N GLU A 8 6.69 8.94 2.09
CA GLU A 8 6.40 9.64 3.36
C GLU A 8 5.66 10.97 3.12
N ALA A 9 5.82 11.56 1.92
CA ALA A 9 5.24 12.86 1.58
C ALA A 9 4.02 12.78 0.64
N ARG A 10 3.81 11.64 -0.02
CA ARG A 10 2.75 11.41 -1.00
C ARG A 10 1.94 10.17 -0.62
N GLY A 11 0.75 10.04 -1.20
CA GLY A 11 -0.20 9.00 -0.83
C GLY A 11 -1.16 9.46 0.26
N ALA A 12 -1.68 8.52 1.03
CA ALA A 12 -2.60 8.77 2.14
C ALA A 12 -1.93 8.46 3.48
N HIS A 13 -1.90 9.45 4.37
CA HIS A 13 -1.22 9.38 5.66
C HIS A 13 -2.17 9.78 6.78
N TYR A 14 -2.50 8.84 7.65
CA TYR A 14 -3.34 9.09 8.83
C TYR A 14 -2.50 9.64 9.98
N ASN A 15 -2.96 10.73 10.58
CA ASN A 15 -2.37 11.31 11.78
C ASN A 15 -3.30 11.02 12.97
N HIS A 16 -2.77 10.29 13.97
CA HIS A 16 -3.50 9.89 15.18
C HIS A 16 -3.79 11.07 16.11
N ASP A 17 -2.91 12.08 16.18
CA ASP A 17 -3.08 13.24 17.07
C ASP A 17 -4.23 14.13 16.60
N SER A 18 -4.29 14.42 15.28
CA SER A 18 -5.34 15.24 14.69
C SER A 18 -6.57 14.45 14.26
N GLN A 19 -6.51 13.12 14.25
CA GLN A 19 -7.53 12.21 13.73
C GLN A 19 -7.95 12.55 12.28
N THR A 20 -6.98 12.93 11.46
CA THR A 20 -7.20 13.28 10.06
C THR A 20 -6.26 12.53 9.14
N THR A 21 -6.71 12.27 7.91
CA THR A 21 -5.86 11.76 6.83
C THR A 21 -5.50 12.88 5.87
N SER A 22 -4.21 13.01 5.60
CA SER A 22 -3.70 13.83 4.51
C SER A 22 -3.54 13.00 3.24
N PHE A 23 -3.93 13.57 2.11
CA PHE A 23 -3.79 12.97 0.79
C PHE A 23 -2.95 13.87 -0.09
N CYS A 24 -1.95 13.32 -0.77
CA CYS A 24 -1.11 14.06 -1.70
C CYS A 24 -0.82 13.27 -2.98
N LEU A 25 -1.23 13.83 -4.13
CA LEU A 25 -1.07 13.24 -5.46
C LEU A 25 -0.34 14.20 -6.40
N TYR A 26 0.67 13.70 -7.11
CA TYR A 26 1.32 14.46 -8.18
C TYR A 26 0.58 14.24 -9.50
N ALA A 27 -0.02 15.30 -10.04
CA ALA A 27 -0.77 15.27 -11.29
C ALA A 27 -0.79 16.68 -11.90
N PRO A 28 0.37 17.17 -12.39
CA PRO A 28 0.54 18.57 -12.79
C PRO A 28 -0.36 18.99 -13.96
N ASN A 29 -0.72 18.06 -14.85
CA ASN A 29 -1.53 18.36 -16.04
C ASN A 29 -3.03 18.14 -15.81
N ALA A 30 -3.45 17.70 -14.63
CA ALA A 30 -4.87 17.59 -14.31
C ALA A 30 -5.49 19.00 -14.20
N ARG A 31 -6.73 19.13 -14.69
CA ARG A 31 -7.54 20.35 -14.55
C ARG A 31 -8.14 20.43 -13.15
N SER A 32 -8.59 19.30 -12.62
CA SER A 32 -9.21 19.21 -11.29
C SER A 32 -9.15 17.76 -10.78
N ILE A 33 -8.99 17.59 -9.48
CA ILE A 33 -8.99 16.28 -8.83
C ILE A 33 -9.94 16.32 -7.63
N TRP A 34 -10.74 15.26 -7.50
CA TRP A 34 -11.53 15.00 -6.31
C TRP A 34 -11.13 13.69 -5.68
N LEU A 35 -11.02 13.69 -4.35
CA LEU A 35 -10.97 12.50 -3.53
C LEU A 35 -12.38 11.92 -3.40
N ILE A 36 -12.55 10.68 -3.81
CA ILE A 36 -13.81 9.93 -3.70
C ILE A 36 -13.63 8.89 -2.60
N LEU A 37 -14.30 9.10 -1.47
CA LEU A 37 -14.36 8.11 -0.39
C LEU A 37 -15.52 7.16 -0.67
N THR A 38 -15.29 5.87 -0.47
CA THR A 38 -16.25 4.80 -0.79
C THR A 38 -16.46 3.86 0.38
N THR A 39 -17.58 3.15 0.42
CA THR A 39 -17.79 2.02 1.33
C THR A 39 -18.39 0.90 0.52
N TYR A 40 -17.68 -0.24 0.43
CA TYR A 40 -18.04 -1.35 -0.45
C TYR A 40 -18.24 -0.95 -1.93
N GLY A 41 -17.55 0.10 -2.38
CA GLY A 41 -17.70 0.63 -3.74
C GLY A 41 -18.77 1.70 -3.93
N ILE A 42 -19.59 1.93 -2.92
CA ILE A 42 -20.62 2.98 -2.95
C ILE A 42 -19.96 4.29 -2.52
N LYS A 43 -20.10 5.32 -3.35
CA LYS A 43 -19.59 6.66 -3.07
C LYS A 43 -20.24 7.23 -1.80
N LYS A 44 -19.43 7.65 -0.84
CA LYS A 44 -19.84 8.34 0.40
C LYS A 44 -19.58 9.84 0.34
N TYR A 45 -18.36 10.22 -0.03
CA TYR A 45 -17.95 11.62 -0.09
C TYR A 45 -17.23 11.93 -1.42
N ARG A 46 -17.34 13.19 -1.86
CA ARG A 46 -16.54 13.78 -2.94
C ARG A 46 -15.94 15.06 -2.41
N LEU A 47 -14.62 15.08 -2.28
CA LEU A 47 -13.89 16.20 -1.69
C LEU A 47 -12.94 16.77 -2.74
N GLN A 48 -13.00 18.07 -3.00
CA GLN A 48 -12.14 18.71 -3.99
C GLN A 48 -10.73 18.90 -3.43
N MET A 49 -9.72 18.49 -4.20
CA MET A 49 -8.31 18.68 -3.83
C MET A 49 -7.81 20.03 -4.35
N ILE A 50 -6.82 20.60 -3.66
CA ILE A 50 -6.22 21.89 -3.99
C ILE A 50 -4.87 21.64 -4.64
N LYS A 51 -4.63 22.26 -5.80
CA LYS A 51 -3.36 22.17 -6.53
C LYS A 51 -2.40 23.25 -6.07
N ASN A 52 -1.15 22.89 -5.77
CA ASN A 52 -0.07 23.86 -5.57
C ASN A 52 0.65 24.19 -6.89
N HIS A 53 1.56 25.16 -6.85
CA HIS A 53 2.35 25.60 -8.02
C HIS A 53 3.24 24.49 -8.61
N GLU A 54 3.60 23.49 -7.81
CA GLU A 54 4.43 22.34 -8.22
C GLU A 54 3.61 21.21 -8.87
N GLY A 55 2.28 21.35 -8.96
CA GLY A 55 1.41 20.32 -9.53
C GLY A 55 1.04 19.18 -8.58
N LEU A 56 1.28 19.35 -7.28
CA LEU A 56 0.77 18.47 -6.22
C LEU A 56 -0.64 18.89 -5.84
N TRP A 57 -1.51 17.90 -5.76
CA TRP A 57 -2.88 18.03 -5.27
C TRP A 57 -2.92 17.56 -3.84
N LYS A 58 -3.50 18.36 -2.94
CA LYS A 58 -3.54 18.07 -1.50
C LYS A 58 -4.95 18.25 -0.94
N ILE A 59 -5.27 17.45 0.08
CA ILE A 59 -6.42 17.64 0.97
C ILE A 59 -6.13 16.96 2.31
N VAL A 60 -6.67 17.52 3.40
CA VAL A 60 -6.70 16.90 4.73
C VAL A 60 -8.16 16.76 5.14
N THR A 61 -8.54 15.61 5.70
CA THR A 61 -9.93 15.32 6.08
C THR A 61 -10.01 14.36 7.27
N ASP A 62 -10.97 14.57 8.16
CA ASP A 62 -11.36 13.69 9.27
C ASP A 62 -12.23 12.50 8.81
N LYS A 63 -12.88 12.63 7.66
CA LYS A 63 -13.78 11.62 7.06
C LYS A 63 -13.13 10.32 6.58
N ALA A 64 -11.81 10.17 6.72
CA ALA A 64 -11.08 9.05 6.15
C ALA A 64 -10.16 8.35 7.15
N PRO A 65 -10.71 7.66 8.17
CA PRO A 65 -9.90 6.89 9.12
C PRO A 65 -9.20 5.69 8.43
N PRO A 66 -8.24 5.02 9.11
CA PRO A 66 -7.66 3.78 8.62
C PRO A 66 -8.71 2.75 8.21
N GLY A 67 -8.49 2.05 7.10
CA GLY A 67 -9.45 1.14 6.48
C GLY A 67 -10.43 1.82 5.51
N GLN A 68 -10.51 3.15 5.48
CA GLN A 68 -11.34 3.87 4.51
C GLN A 68 -10.84 3.63 3.08
N THR A 69 -11.74 3.17 2.20
CA THR A 69 -11.43 3.00 0.77
C THR A 69 -11.61 4.31 0.00
N TYR A 70 -10.75 4.56 -0.99
CA TYR A 70 -10.78 5.77 -1.79
C TYR A 70 -10.27 5.60 -3.23
N LEU A 71 -10.64 6.55 -4.07
CA LEU A 71 -10.17 6.73 -5.45
C LEU A 71 -10.00 8.22 -5.74
N TYR A 72 -9.13 8.57 -6.69
CA TYR A 72 -9.06 9.90 -7.26
C TYR A 72 -9.92 9.98 -8.53
N LEU A 73 -10.87 10.90 -8.55
CA LEU A 73 -11.57 11.31 -9.76
C LEU A 73 -10.77 12.44 -10.40
N ILE A 74 -10.10 12.13 -11.49
CA ILE A 74 -9.20 13.05 -12.21
C ILE A 74 -9.91 13.57 -13.45
N ASN A 75 -9.97 14.89 -13.59
CA ASN A 75 -10.29 15.56 -14.85
C ASN A 75 -8.98 15.88 -15.56
N ASP A 76 -8.72 15.17 -16.66
CA ASP A 76 -7.46 15.29 -17.40
C ASP A 76 -7.39 16.58 -18.23
N TYR A 77 -6.28 16.76 -18.95
CA TYR A 77 -6.06 17.96 -19.75
C TYR A 77 -7.08 18.10 -20.90
N HIS A 78 -7.69 17.01 -21.36
CA HIS A 78 -8.72 16.99 -22.41
C HIS A 78 -10.14 17.20 -21.87
N GLY A 79 -10.33 17.27 -20.55
CA GLY A 79 -11.66 17.37 -19.95
C GLY A 79 -12.31 16.03 -19.66
N LYS A 80 -11.60 14.90 -19.81
CA LYS A 80 -12.13 13.56 -19.56
C LYS A 80 -11.96 13.20 -18.09
N TYR A 81 -13.03 12.64 -17.52
CA TYR A 81 -13.06 12.16 -16.14
C TYR A 81 -12.67 10.69 -16.06
N MET A 82 -11.77 10.35 -15.15
CA MET A 82 -11.35 8.97 -14.88
C MET A 82 -11.18 8.74 -13.38
N LEU A 83 -11.54 7.55 -12.92
CA LEU A 83 -11.23 7.09 -11.58
C LEU A 83 -9.90 6.34 -11.57
N ARG A 84 -9.00 6.69 -10.65
CA ARG A 84 -7.69 6.07 -10.46
C ARG A 84 -7.46 5.73 -9.00
N THR A 85 -6.77 4.62 -8.75
CA THR A 85 -6.19 4.32 -7.44
C THR A 85 -5.01 5.24 -7.17
N ASP A 86 -4.61 5.34 -5.90
CA ASP A 86 -3.38 6.02 -5.52
C ASP A 86 -2.16 5.27 -6.07
N PRO A 87 -1.27 5.92 -6.84
CA PRO A 87 -0.03 5.30 -7.31
C PRO A 87 0.92 4.89 -6.18
N ILE A 88 0.80 5.49 -5.00
CA ILE A 88 1.63 5.24 -3.82
C ILE A 88 0.73 4.70 -2.68
N SER A 89 -0.26 3.88 -3.04
CA SER A 89 -1.15 3.24 -2.06
C SER A 89 -0.39 2.20 -1.24
N PHE A 90 -0.42 2.30 0.09
CA PHE A 90 0.12 1.26 0.98
C PHE A 90 -0.74 0.00 1.04
N SER A 91 -2.02 0.13 0.75
CA SER A 91 -2.94 -1.01 0.70
C SER A 91 -3.98 -0.83 -0.40
N ILE A 92 -4.34 -1.93 -1.05
CA ILE A 92 -5.35 -1.98 -2.10
C ILE A 92 -6.29 -3.14 -1.80
N VAL A 93 -7.58 -2.89 -1.94
CA VAL A 93 -8.60 -3.94 -1.95
C VAL A 93 -9.20 -4.05 -3.35
N SER A 94 -9.45 -5.28 -3.79
CA SER A 94 -10.30 -5.56 -4.93
C SER A 94 -11.49 -6.35 -4.41
N ASN A 95 -12.70 -5.84 -4.61
CA ASN A 95 -13.90 -6.60 -4.28
C ASN A 95 -14.61 -7.08 -5.55
N CYS A 96 -15.26 -8.23 -5.46
CA CYS A 96 -16.03 -8.82 -6.55
C CYS A 96 -17.20 -7.91 -7.01
N ILE A 97 -17.71 -7.07 -6.09
CA ILE A 97 -18.85 -6.19 -6.32
C ILE A 97 -18.50 -5.06 -7.30
N THR A 98 -17.38 -4.38 -7.12
CA THR A 98 -17.00 -3.23 -7.96
C THR A 98 -16.20 -3.61 -9.19
N ARG A 99 -15.61 -4.82 -9.19
CA ARG A 99 -14.63 -5.27 -10.19
C ARG A 99 -13.51 -4.23 -10.43
N ARG A 100 -13.22 -3.39 -9.43
CA ARG A 100 -12.22 -2.32 -9.50
C ARG A 100 -11.42 -2.30 -8.20
N ALA A 101 -10.09 -2.22 -8.34
CA ALA A 101 -9.18 -1.97 -7.24
C ALA A 101 -9.45 -0.60 -6.62
N GLN A 102 -9.44 -0.52 -5.30
CA GLN A 102 -9.57 0.71 -4.53
C GLN A 102 -8.42 0.81 -3.54
N SER A 103 -7.86 2.01 -3.43
CA SER A 103 -6.84 2.30 -2.41
C SER A 103 -7.49 2.31 -1.04
N VAL A 104 -6.72 1.94 -0.01
CA VAL A 104 -7.18 1.91 1.38
C VAL A 104 -6.23 2.77 2.20
N VAL A 105 -6.78 3.64 3.05
CA VAL A 105 -5.99 4.36 4.06
C VAL A 105 -5.40 3.33 5.00
N HIS A 106 -4.08 3.21 5.02
CA HIS A 106 -3.36 2.26 5.87
C HIS A 106 -2.88 2.96 7.14
N ASP A 107 -2.86 2.21 8.24
CA ASP A 107 -2.21 2.65 9.48
C ASP A 107 -0.90 1.89 9.63
N GLU A 108 0.21 2.60 9.41
CA GLU A 108 1.57 2.05 9.45
C GLU A 108 2.00 1.65 10.86
N THR A 109 1.29 2.09 11.91
CA THR A 109 1.66 1.85 13.32
C THR A 109 1.15 0.52 13.88
N VAL A 110 0.28 -0.16 13.14
CA VAL A 110 -0.43 -1.36 13.64
C VAL A 110 0.51 -2.55 13.86
N TYR A 111 1.57 -2.67 13.06
CA TYR A 111 2.49 -3.80 13.14
C TYR A 111 3.76 -3.45 13.93
N LYS A 112 4.04 -4.24 14.97
CA LYS A 112 5.27 -4.12 15.79
C LYS A 112 6.28 -5.17 15.36
N TRP A 113 7.42 -4.71 14.87
CA TRP A 113 8.52 -5.56 14.45
C TRP A 113 9.26 -6.19 15.64
N GLY A 114 9.60 -7.47 15.52
CA GLY A 114 10.35 -8.25 16.52
C GLY A 114 11.71 -8.75 16.04
N ASP A 115 12.22 -8.25 14.92
CA ASP A 115 13.37 -8.77 14.17
C ASP A 115 14.67 -7.95 14.36
N GLN A 116 14.74 -7.14 15.41
CA GLN A 116 15.87 -6.21 15.65
C GLN A 116 17.24 -6.89 15.67
N ASN A 117 17.33 -8.11 16.21
CA ASN A 117 18.57 -8.89 16.25
C ASN A 117 19.01 -9.30 14.84
N TRP A 118 18.07 -9.79 14.04
CA TRP A 118 18.30 -10.16 12.64
C TRP A 118 18.77 -8.96 11.81
N MET A 119 18.10 -7.82 11.95
CA MET A 119 18.44 -6.59 11.22
C MET A 119 19.83 -6.07 11.56
N ARG A 120 20.24 -6.13 12.84
CA ARG A 120 21.60 -5.77 13.27
C ARG A 120 22.67 -6.69 12.67
N GLN A 121 22.43 -8.00 12.72
CA GLN A 121 23.34 -8.97 12.13
C GLN A 121 23.46 -8.78 10.61
N ARG A 122 22.34 -8.62 9.91
CA ARG A 122 22.31 -8.41 8.46
C ARG A 122 23.14 -7.21 8.02
N ALA A 123 23.13 -6.11 8.77
CA ALA A 123 23.90 -4.91 8.46
C ALA A 123 25.43 -5.13 8.53
N GLN A 124 25.90 -6.14 9.27
CA GLN A 124 27.32 -6.46 9.44
C GLN A 124 27.78 -7.62 8.55
N THR A 125 26.85 -8.36 7.96
CA THR A 125 27.13 -9.53 7.13
C THR A 125 27.30 -9.13 5.67
N ASN A 126 28.35 -9.64 5.01
CA ASN A 126 28.47 -9.55 3.55
C ASN A 126 27.74 -10.74 2.89
N PRO A 127 26.60 -10.52 2.21
CA PRO A 127 25.83 -11.61 1.61
C PRO A 127 26.59 -12.33 0.50
N LEU A 128 27.52 -11.66 -0.20
CA LEU A 128 28.32 -12.26 -1.27
C LEU A 128 29.40 -13.22 -0.75
N LYS A 129 29.69 -13.19 0.55
CA LYS A 129 30.67 -14.06 1.22
C LYS A 129 30.01 -15.04 2.19
N SER A 130 28.69 -15.15 2.14
CA SER A 130 27.90 -15.99 3.05
C SER A 130 27.18 -17.09 2.26
N PRO A 131 26.81 -18.22 2.88
CA PRO A 131 25.99 -19.23 2.24
C PRO A 131 24.68 -18.63 1.71
N LEU A 132 24.38 -18.89 0.44
CA LEU A 132 23.18 -18.40 -0.22
C LEU A 132 22.48 -19.57 -0.92
N SER A 133 21.36 -19.98 -0.35
CA SER A 133 20.41 -20.93 -0.91
C SER A 133 19.01 -20.32 -0.80
N ILE A 134 18.35 -20.13 -1.95
CA ILE A 134 17.09 -19.39 -2.09
C ILE A 134 15.98 -20.37 -2.46
N TYR A 135 14.87 -20.29 -1.73
CA TYR A 135 13.63 -20.99 -2.08
C TYR A 135 12.69 -20.01 -2.80
N GLU A 136 12.58 -20.14 -4.11
CA GLU A 136 11.65 -19.35 -4.92
C GLU A 136 10.22 -19.88 -4.73
N ILE A 137 9.27 -18.99 -4.45
CA ILE A 137 7.87 -19.31 -4.28
C ILE A 137 6.98 -18.37 -5.07
N GLN A 138 5.83 -18.91 -5.47
CA GLN A 138 4.67 -18.10 -5.80
C GLN A 138 3.66 -18.24 -4.65
N PRO A 139 3.52 -17.24 -3.76
CA PRO A 139 2.76 -17.39 -2.50
C PRO A 139 1.32 -17.88 -2.68
N LYS A 140 0.67 -17.51 -3.79
CA LYS A 140 -0.71 -17.89 -4.10
C LYS A 140 -0.88 -19.35 -4.51
N SER A 141 0.17 -19.99 -5.04
CA SER A 141 0.14 -21.38 -5.50
C SER A 141 0.95 -22.32 -4.59
N TRP A 142 1.75 -21.78 -3.67
CA TRP A 142 2.55 -22.56 -2.74
C TRP A 142 1.71 -23.53 -1.90
N LYS A 143 0.59 -23.04 -1.36
CA LYS A 143 -0.41 -23.87 -0.68
C LYS A 143 -1.79 -23.24 -0.79
N SER A 144 -2.77 -24.05 -1.17
CA SER A 144 -4.18 -23.66 -1.27
C SER A 144 -5.04 -24.54 -0.37
N ASN A 145 -6.23 -24.02 -0.02
CA ASN A 145 -7.32 -24.88 0.44
C ASN A 145 -8.29 -25.15 -0.72
N VAL A 146 -9.30 -25.98 -0.49
CA VAL A 146 -10.28 -26.44 -1.51
C VAL A 146 -10.98 -25.27 -2.25
N TYR A 147 -11.06 -24.09 -1.62
CA TYR A 147 -11.88 -22.98 -2.12
C TYR A 147 -11.09 -21.71 -2.47
N TRP A 148 -9.96 -21.45 -1.79
CA TRP A 148 -9.22 -20.19 -1.87
C TRP A 148 -7.71 -20.35 -1.66
N PRO A 149 -6.87 -19.53 -2.32
CA PRO A 149 -5.46 -19.41 -1.97
C PRO A 149 -5.32 -18.87 -0.54
N LEU A 150 -4.32 -19.38 0.19
CA LEU A 150 -4.06 -18.94 1.55
C LEU A 150 -3.42 -17.54 1.56
N ASN A 151 -3.76 -16.73 2.56
CA ASN A 151 -3.11 -15.44 2.77
C ASN A 151 -1.77 -15.59 3.49
N PHE A 152 -0.96 -14.52 3.52
CA PHE A 152 0.36 -14.55 4.16
C PHE A 152 0.31 -15.07 5.59
N ARG A 153 -0.62 -14.60 6.44
CA ARG A 153 -0.74 -15.05 7.84
C ARG A 153 -0.99 -16.56 7.95
N GLN A 154 -1.69 -17.15 6.99
CA GLN A 154 -2.00 -18.58 6.99
C GLN A 154 -0.82 -19.43 6.54
N ILE A 155 -0.01 -18.96 5.58
CA ILE A 155 1.14 -19.73 5.08
C ILE A 155 2.40 -19.56 5.91
N THR A 156 2.57 -18.46 6.66
CA THR A 156 3.85 -18.09 7.28
C THR A 156 4.42 -19.19 8.18
N SER A 157 3.64 -19.75 9.11
CA SER A 157 4.15 -20.72 10.09
C SER A 157 4.71 -21.98 9.41
N GLU A 158 3.98 -22.48 8.42
CA GLU A 158 4.36 -23.69 7.71
C GLU A 158 5.51 -23.43 6.73
N LEU A 159 5.47 -22.31 6.01
CA LEU A 159 6.53 -21.93 5.07
C LEU A 159 7.87 -21.77 5.80
N VAL A 160 7.86 -21.09 6.96
CA VAL A 160 9.07 -20.92 7.78
C VAL A 160 9.57 -22.27 8.28
N THR A 161 8.68 -23.14 8.76
CA THR A 161 9.06 -24.49 9.22
C THR A 161 9.70 -25.30 8.11
N TYR A 162 9.10 -25.31 6.91
CA TYR A 162 9.62 -26.00 5.74
C TYR A 162 10.99 -25.48 5.33
N CYS A 163 11.16 -24.15 5.23
CA CYS A 163 12.43 -23.54 4.85
C CYS A 163 13.55 -23.89 5.82
N ASN A 164 13.25 -23.88 7.13
CA ASN A 164 14.21 -24.27 8.16
C ASN A 164 14.60 -25.75 8.08
N GLN A 165 13.64 -26.64 7.85
CA GLN A 165 13.90 -28.08 7.71
C GLN A 165 14.76 -28.40 6.49
N MET A 166 14.52 -27.71 5.38
CA MET A 166 15.25 -27.90 4.13
C MET A 166 16.59 -27.15 4.10
N GLY A 167 16.88 -26.32 5.10
CA GLY A 167 18.13 -25.57 5.20
C GLY A 167 18.26 -24.41 4.21
N PHE A 168 17.15 -23.86 3.73
CA PHE A 168 17.19 -22.65 2.90
C PHE A 168 17.56 -21.43 3.74
N THR A 169 18.32 -20.52 3.14
CA THR A 169 18.78 -19.29 3.81
C THR A 169 17.89 -18.09 3.51
N HIS A 170 17.18 -18.11 2.37
CA HIS A 170 16.36 -17.02 1.85
C HIS A 170 15.12 -17.58 1.13
N VAL A 171 14.09 -16.74 1.00
CA VAL A 171 12.87 -17.02 0.23
C VAL A 171 12.69 -15.87 -0.76
N GLU A 172 12.40 -16.19 -2.02
CA GLU A 172 12.12 -15.23 -3.10
C GLU A 172 10.69 -15.36 -3.62
#